data_AF-A0A1G6R9P8-F1
#
_entry.id   AF-A0A1G6R9P8-F1
#
_cell.length_a   1.000
_cell.length_b   1.000
_cell.length_c   1.000
_cell.angle_alpha   90.00
_cell.angle_beta   90.00
_cell.angle_gamma   90.00
#
_symmetry.space_group_name_H-M   'P 1'
#
loop_
_entity.id
_entity.type
_entity.pdbx_description
1 polymer ?
#
loop_
_entity_poly.entity_id
_entity_poly.type
_entity_poly.pdbx_seq_one_letter_code
_entity_poly.pdbx_strand_id
1 'polypeptide(L)'
;MTKVAARFHISDVGLKKRCVKHRIPVPGRGYWRQLETGKRPRRVPLPKVKDAPRIAFDLPHRNDESPPVSTIDPVSAAYEAVHPIAVPGELSRPHAVTKAASRDFKGQKADDYGAIRSKGTDTFQVRIHPASTERALRLVDTLAKACHERGFEFCEGKAGSRYSAHLSVKVDGGVFSPSIDERMRRVPYRMTEAELARQSKGQYVYTPNRAYQPTGEFTLKLDGGYGSGVQSLWKDSRHQKVETRLNDVMISLRALAAYRLEGARKAEERQARYDIIQQARADC
;
A
#
# COMPACT_ATOMS: atom_id res chain seq x y z
N MET A 1 1.33 20.52 22.45
CA MET A 1 2.52 19.92 21.81
C MET A 1 2.20 19.31 20.45
N THR A 2 0.99 18.76 20.24
CA THR A 2 0.55 18.16 18.97
C THR A 2 0.68 19.09 17.75
N LYS A 3 0.27 20.38 17.87
CA LYS A 3 0.42 21.36 16.78
C LYS A 3 1.88 21.64 16.40
N VAL A 4 2.80 21.63 17.37
CA VAL A 4 4.23 21.86 17.15
C VAL A 4 4.89 20.59 16.60
N ALA A 5 4.55 19.44 17.17
CA ALA A 5 5.04 18.13 16.73
C ALA A 5 4.69 17.84 15.26
N ALA A 6 3.49 18.26 14.82
CA ALA A 6 3.07 18.16 13.42
C ALA A 6 3.99 18.93 12.45
N ARG A 7 4.51 20.11 12.85
CA ARG A 7 5.47 20.89 12.02
C ARG A 7 6.83 20.21 11.88
N PHE A 8 7.18 19.36 12.84
CA PHE A 8 8.42 18.58 12.82
C PHE A 8 8.19 17.12 12.38
N HIS A 9 6.99 16.77 11.90
CA HIS A 9 6.61 15.42 11.45
C HIS A 9 6.95 14.29 12.44
N ILE A 10 6.92 14.56 13.74
CA ILE A 10 7.16 13.58 14.80
C ILE A 10 5.95 13.46 15.72
N SER A 11 5.87 12.36 16.46
CA SER A 11 4.87 12.22 17.50
C SER A 11 5.10 13.23 18.63
N ASP A 12 4.03 13.63 19.29
CA ASP A 12 4.07 14.53 20.45
C ASP A 12 4.89 13.94 21.62
N VAL A 13 4.85 12.62 21.80
CA VAL A 13 5.71 11.87 22.73
C VAL A 13 7.18 11.92 22.30
N GLY A 14 7.47 11.78 21.00
CA GLY A 14 8.83 11.87 20.45
C GLY A 14 9.44 13.26 20.64
N LEU A 15 8.68 14.31 20.36
CA LEU A 15 9.10 15.69 20.61
C LEU A 15 9.39 15.93 22.09
N LYS A 16 8.53 15.42 22.99
CA LYS A 16 8.72 15.55 24.44
C LYS A 16 10.00 14.86 24.91
N LYS A 17 10.28 13.63 24.45
CA LYS A 17 11.52 12.90 24.78
C LYS A 17 12.77 13.68 24.35
N ARG A 18 12.74 14.30 23.17
CA ARG A 18 13.86 15.11 22.65
C ARG A 18 14.06 16.38 23.48
N CYS A 19 12.99 17.12 23.80
CA CYS A 19 13.09 18.29 24.68
C CYS A 19 13.69 17.94 26.05
N VAL A 20 13.26 16.83 26.67
CA VAL A 20 13.81 16.36 27.95
C VAL A 20 15.30 16.02 27.82
N LYS A 21 15.70 15.30 26.75
CA LYS A 21 17.11 14.96 26.49
C LYS A 21 18.01 16.20 26.41
N HIS A 22 17.51 17.29 25.83
CA HIS A 22 18.26 18.54 25.68
C HIS A 22 17.96 19.58 26.78
N ARG A 23 17.34 19.15 27.89
CA ARG A 23 17.00 20.02 29.05
C ARG A 23 16.12 21.23 28.68
N ILE A 24 15.31 21.10 27.64
CA ILE A 24 14.33 22.12 27.24
C ILE A 24 13.04 21.89 28.05
N PRO A 25 12.60 22.86 28.87
CA PRO A 25 11.37 22.75 29.64
C PRO A 25 10.16 22.57 28.73
N VAL A 26 9.39 21.52 29.00
CA VAL A 26 8.15 21.20 28.28
C VAL A 26 6.94 21.69 29.08
N PRO A 27 5.94 22.30 28.42
CA PRO A 27 4.74 22.77 29.11
C PRO A 27 3.93 21.59 29.68
N GLY A 28 3.40 21.75 30.89
CA GLY A 28 2.53 20.76 31.54
C GLY A 28 1.20 20.54 30.82
N ARG A 29 0.47 19.50 31.22
CA ARG A 29 -0.90 19.25 30.74
C ARG A 29 -1.79 20.45 31.11
N GLY A 30 -2.54 20.99 30.15
CA GLY A 30 -3.43 22.14 30.37
C GLY A 30 -2.81 23.53 30.12
N TYR A 31 -1.50 23.65 29.95
CA TYR A 31 -0.81 24.93 29.69
C TYR A 31 -1.41 25.70 28.51
N TRP A 32 -1.69 25.00 27.40
CA TRP A 32 -2.28 25.61 26.20
C TRP A 32 -3.75 26.02 26.40
N ARG A 33 -4.52 25.27 27.18
CA ARG A 33 -5.91 25.60 27.53
C ARG A 33 -5.99 26.83 28.44
N GLN A 34 -5.01 27.02 29.32
CA GLN A 34 -4.89 28.22 30.15
C GLN A 34 -4.60 29.46 29.31
N LEU A 35 -3.75 29.35 28.28
CA LEU A 35 -3.50 30.46 27.34
C LEU A 35 -4.73 30.79 26.48
N GLU A 36 -5.44 29.79 25.97
CA GLU A 36 -6.67 29.99 25.18
C GLU A 36 -7.79 30.66 25.99
N THR A 37 -7.78 30.51 27.32
CA THR A 37 -8.74 31.13 28.25
C THR A 37 -8.21 32.44 28.86
N GLY A 38 -7.17 33.04 28.27
CA GLY A 38 -6.64 34.35 28.66
C GLY A 38 -5.78 34.37 29.92
N LYS A 39 -5.53 33.22 30.56
CA LYS A 39 -4.68 33.12 31.76
C LYS A 39 -3.20 33.14 31.36
N ARG A 40 -2.34 33.67 32.24
CA ARG A 40 -0.89 33.79 32.03
C ARG A 40 -0.12 32.76 32.88
N PRO A 41 -0.04 31.49 32.45
CA PRO A 41 0.69 30.46 33.19
C PRO A 41 2.19 30.78 33.25
N ARG A 42 2.81 30.50 34.40
CA ARG A 42 4.24 30.74 34.65
C ARG A 42 5.08 29.98 33.62
N ARG A 43 5.96 30.71 32.92
CA ARG A 43 6.94 30.14 31.97
C ARG A 43 8.21 29.78 32.73
N VAL A 44 8.64 28.52 32.65
CA VAL A 44 9.93 28.10 33.17
C VAL A 44 11.01 28.59 32.20
N PRO A 45 11.99 29.41 32.64
CA PRO A 45 13.03 29.91 31.77
C PRO A 45 13.90 28.77 31.25
N LEU A 46 14.44 28.93 30.04
CA LEU A 46 15.41 27.99 29.49
C LEU A 46 16.70 28.02 30.33
N PRO A 47 17.34 26.86 30.58
CA PRO A 47 18.64 26.85 31.23
C PRO A 47 19.68 27.57 30.36
N LYS A 48 20.58 28.34 30.99
CA LYS A 48 21.70 28.99 30.28
C LYS A 48 22.72 27.91 29.88
N VAL A 49 22.94 27.73 28.59
CA VAL A 49 23.95 26.80 28.04
C VAL A 49 24.99 27.62 27.28
N LYS A 50 26.29 27.31 27.47
CA LYS A 50 27.40 28.03 26.81
C LYS A 50 27.45 27.76 25.30
N ASP A 51 27.17 26.51 24.90
CA ASP A 51 27.03 26.09 23.51
C ASP A 51 25.59 25.63 23.26
N ALA A 52 24.91 26.25 22.30
CA ALA A 52 23.54 25.87 21.91
C ALA A 52 23.61 24.92 20.69
N PRO A 53 23.61 23.59 20.90
CA PRO A 53 23.68 22.66 19.78
C PRO A 53 22.42 22.78 18.91
N ARG A 54 22.58 22.79 17.58
CA ARG A 54 21.45 22.67 16.65
C ARG A 54 20.84 21.28 16.82
N ILE A 55 19.60 21.23 17.29
CA ILE A 55 18.83 19.98 17.40
C ILE A 55 18.21 19.72 16.04
N ALA A 56 18.87 18.89 15.23
CA ALA A 56 18.27 18.38 14.00
C ALA A 56 17.17 17.37 14.36
N PHE A 57 16.04 17.52 13.70
CA PHE A 57 15.07 16.44 13.59
C PHE A 57 15.44 15.71 12.32
N ASP A 58 15.89 14.47 12.43
CA ASP A 58 15.84 13.54 11.31
C ASP A 58 14.35 13.36 11.04
N LEU A 59 13.83 14.23 10.17
CA LEU A 59 12.61 13.93 9.47
C LEU A 59 12.91 12.57 8.87
N PRO A 60 12.09 11.53 9.10
CA PRO A 60 12.06 10.50 8.10
C PRO A 60 11.74 11.29 6.84
N HIS A 61 12.71 11.42 5.94
CA HIS A 61 12.37 11.50 4.55
C HIS A 61 11.31 10.41 4.42
N ARG A 62 10.08 10.80 4.11
CA ARG A 62 9.31 9.93 3.25
C ARG A 62 10.21 9.85 2.03
N ASN A 63 11.03 8.82 2.01
CA ASN A 63 11.89 8.50 0.92
C ASN A 63 10.94 8.41 -0.28
N ASP A 64 10.86 9.50 -1.04
CA ASP A 64 10.73 9.47 -2.50
C ASP A 64 12.07 9.02 -3.12
N GLU A 65 13.08 8.72 -2.29
CA GLU A 65 14.01 7.66 -2.63
C GLU A 65 13.22 6.36 -2.73
N SER A 66 13.20 5.80 -3.93
CA SER A 66 12.95 4.36 -4.11
C SER A 66 13.60 3.60 -2.95
N PRO A 67 12.90 2.61 -2.34
CA PRO A 67 13.49 1.84 -1.26
C PRO A 67 14.88 1.37 -1.69
N PRO A 68 15.86 1.29 -0.76
CA PRO A 68 17.25 1.07 -1.11
C PRO A 68 17.33 -0.10 -2.10
N VAL A 69 17.71 0.26 -3.32
CA VAL A 69 18.02 -0.62 -4.42
C VAL A 69 19.25 -1.43 -3.98
N SER A 70 19.05 -2.44 -3.13
CA SER A 70 20.14 -3.34 -2.71
C SER A 70 19.82 -4.81 -2.95
N THR A 71 18.74 -5.10 -3.69
CA THR A 71 18.42 -6.45 -4.21
C THR A 71 17.86 -6.39 -5.62
N ILE A 72 18.17 -5.34 -6.39
CA ILE A 72 17.92 -5.38 -7.84
C ILE A 72 18.97 -6.33 -8.42
N ASP A 73 18.52 -7.48 -8.89
CA ASP A 73 19.31 -8.30 -9.79
C ASP A 73 19.65 -7.44 -11.04
N PRO A 74 20.93 -7.09 -11.26
CA PRO A 74 21.33 -6.23 -12.37
C PRO A 74 20.97 -6.85 -13.72
N VAL A 75 20.86 -8.18 -13.81
CA VAL A 75 20.42 -8.87 -15.03
C VAL A 75 18.95 -8.55 -15.31
N SER A 76 18.09 -8.63 -14.29
CA SER A 76 16.69 -8.27 -14.39
C SER A 76 16.50 -6.79 -14.74
N ALA A 77 17.23 -5.88 -14.11
CA ALA A 77 17.15 -4.46 -14.48
C ALA A 77 17.59 -4.18 -15.93
N ALA A 78 18.67 -4.82 -16.38
CA ALA A 78 19.13 -4.70 -17.76
C ALA A 78 18.10 -5.26 -18.76
N TYR A 79 17.47 -6.39 -18.45
CA TYR A 79 16.40 -6.97 -19.26
C TYR A 79 15.20 -6.03 -19.34
N GLU A 80 14.75 -5.48 -18.21
CA GLU A 80 13.59 -4.58 -18.18
C GLU A 80 13.86 -3.24 -18.89
N ALA A 81 15.10 -2.74 -18.87
CA ALA A 81 15.48 -1.52 -19.56
C ALA A 81 15.32 -1.64 -21.10
N VAL A 82 15.49 -2.84 -21.66
CA VAL A 82 15.34 -3.09 -23.11
C VAL A 82 13.97 -3.68 -23.48
N HIS A 83 13.11 -3.99 -22.50
CA HIS A 83 11.74 -4.48 -22.69
C HIS A 83 10.71 -3.58 -22.00
N PRO A 84 10.52 -2.33 -22.48
CA PRO A 84 9.60 -1.38 -21.86
C PRO A 84 8.15 -1.88 -21.92
N ILE A 85 7.41 -1.71 -20.83
CA ILE A 85 5.99 -2.06 -20.76
C ILE A 85 5.18 -0.77 -20.92
N ALA A 86 4.45 -0.65 -22.02
CA ALA A 86 3.54 0.46 -22.27
C ALA A 86 2.08 -0.01 -22.14
N VAL A 87 1.29 0.70 -21.32
CA VAL A 87 -0.15 0.45 -21.20
C VAL A 87 -0.87 1.14 -22.35
N PRO A 88 -1.57 0.41 -23.24
CA PRO A 88 -2.24 1.01 -24.39
C PRO A 88 -3.45 1.87 -23.96
N GLY A 89 -3.88 2.76 -24.84
CA GLY A 89 -5.10 3.56 -24.67
C GLY A 89 -6.38 2.72 -24.71
N GLU A 90 -6.35 1.61 -25.45
CA GLU A 90 -7.48 0.72 -25.71
C GLU A 90 -7.09 -0.75 -25.53
N LEU A 91 -8.08 -1.60 -25.25
CA LEU A 91 -7.89 -3.03 -25.12
C LEU A 91 -7.96 -3.73 -26.48
N SER A 92 -6.83 -4.27 -26.94
CA SER A 92 -6.78 -5.16 -28.09
C SER A 92 -6.35 -6.57 -27.66
N ARG A 93 -7.08 -7.59 -28.16
CA ARG A 93 -6.84 -9.02 -27.86
C ARG A 93 -6.55 -9.26 -26.36
N PRO A 94 -7.54 -9.04 -25.48
CA PRO A 94 -7.32 -9.07 -24.04
C PRO A 94 -6.88 -10.47 -23.56
N HIS A 95 -5.98 -10.48 -22.57
CA HIS A 95 -5.50 -11.68 -21.89
C HIS A 95 -6.65 -12.40 -21.16
N ALA A 96 -6.52 -13.71 -20.92
CA ALA A 96 -7.57 -14.51 -20.25
C ALA A 96 -7.94 -13.94 -18.87
N VAL A 97 -6.94 -13.51 -18.11
CA VAL A 97 -7.08 -12.82 -16.81
C VAL A 97 -7.92 -11.55 -16.91
N THR A 98 -7.73 -10.75 -17.96
CA THR A 98 -8.51 -9.54 -18.22
C THR A 98 -9.97 -9.86 -18.58
N LYS A 99 -10.17 -10.89 -19.41
CA LYS A 99 -11.51 -11.37 -19.75
C LYS A 99 -12.25 -11.87 -18.51
N ALA A 100 -11.55 -12.59 -17.62
CA ALA A 100 -12.08 -13.00 -16.32
C ALA A 100 -12.49 -11.78 -15.48
N ALA A 101 -11.60 -10.80 -15.30
CA ALA A 101 -11.90 -9.57 -14.57
C ALA A 101 -13.12 -8.82 -15.14
N SER A 102 -13.21 -8.70 -16.47
CA SER A 102 -14.33 -8.03 -17.13
C SER A 102 -15.66 -8.75 -16.90
N ARG A 103 -15.68 -10.09 -17.00
CA ARG A 103 -16.87 -10.89 -16.68
C ARG A 103 -17.26 -10.75 -15.21
N ASP A 104 -16.28 -10.78 -14.31
CA ASP A 104 -16.49 -10.69 -12.87
C ASP A 104 -17.11 -9.35 -12.46
N PHE A 105 -16.67 -8.24 -13.06
CA PHE A 105 -17.26 -6.91 -12.80
C PHE A 105 -18.64 -6.70 -13.39
N LYS A 106 -19.01 -7.44 -14.45
CA LYS A 106 -20.26 -7.23 -15.16
C LYS A 106 -21.47 -7.44 -14.24
N GLY A 107 -22.28 -6.40 -14.07
CA GLY A 107 -23.49 -6.44 -13.25
C GLY A 107 -23.24 -6.40 -11.73
N GLN A 108 -22.00 -6.20 -11.27
CA GLN A 108 -21.75 -6.00 -9.85
C GLN A 108 -22.37 -4.69 -9.37
N LYS A 109 -23.00 -4.75 -8.19
CA LYS A 109 -23.38 -3.55 -7.44
C LYS A 109 -22.19 -3.09 -6.62
N ALA A 110 -21.95 -1.77 -6.62
CA ALA A 110 -20.99 -1.16 -5.73
C ALA A 110 -21.37 -1.40 -4.27
N ASP A 111 -20.37 -1.57 -3.42
CA ASP A 111 -20.56 -1.68 -1.98
C ASP A 111 -20.79 -0.31 -1.32
N ASP A 112 -20.90 -0.28 0.01
CA ASP A 112 -21.13 0.93 0.81
C ASP A 112 -20.04 2.01 0.63
N TYR A 113 -18.89 1.64 0.06
CA TYR A 113 -17.78 2.54 -0.25
C TYR A 113 -17.77 2.98 -1.72
N GLY A 114 -18.78 2.61 -2.50
CA GLY A 114 -18.88 2.89 -3.94
C GLY A 114 -17.96 2.02 -4.80
N ALA A 115 -17.39 0.94 -4.25
CA ALA A 115 -16.44 0.10 -4.96
C ALA A 115 -17.05 -1.23 -5.40
N ILE A 116 -16.64 -1.70 -6.58
CA ILE A 116 -16.76 -3.10 -7.00
C ILE A 116 -15.45 -3.83 -6.70
N ARG A 117 -15.51 -5.15 -6.52
CA ARG A 117 -14.33 -5.95 -6.18
C ARG A 117 -14.33 -7.25 -6.96
N SER A 118 -13.14 -7.68 -7.38
CA SER A 118 -13.02 -9.01 -7.95
C SER A 118 -13.34 -10.07 -6.90
N LYS A 119 -13.96 -11.16 -7.36
CA LYS A 119 -14.35 -12.35 -6.61
C LYS A 119 -13.86 -13.62 -7.30
N GLY A 120 -13.50 -13.55 -8.59
CA GLY A 120 -12.96 -14.68 -9.34
C GLY A 120 -11.59 -15.15 -8.83
N THR A 121 -11.33 -16.43 -8.99
CA THR A 121 -10.05 -17.11 -8.72
C THR A 121 -9.09 -17.04 -9.91
N ASP A 122 -9.60 -16.70 -11.09
CA ASP A 122 -8.91 -16.60 -12.38
C ASP A 122 -8.51 -15.16 -12.76
N THR A 123 -8.67 -14.21 -11.83
CA THR A 123 -8.29 -12.81 -11.98
C THR A 123 -7.50 -12.30 -10.78
N PHE A 124 -6.68 -11.26 -10.99
CA PHE A 124 -6.02 -10.54 -9.89
C PHE A 124 -7.03 -9.91 -8.91
N GLN A 125 -6.55 -9.58 -7.71
CA GLN A 125 -7.35 -8.83 -6.75
C GLN A 125 -7.49 -7.39 -7.22
N VAL A 126 -8.71 -6.94 -7.49
CA VAL A 126 -8.96 -5.58 -7.97
C VAL A 126 -10.15 -5.01 -7.21
N ARG A 127 -10.00 -3.82 -6.64
CA ARG A 127 -11.07 -3.07 -5.97
C ARG A 127 -11.06 -1.63 -6.49
N ILE A 128 -12.10 -1.25 -7.21
CA ILE A 128 -12.18 0.02 -7.93
C ILE A 128 -13.61 0.56 -7.92
N HIS A 129 -13.78 1.83 -8.26
CA HIS A 129 -15.10 2.36 -8.57
C HIS A 129 -15.54 1.90 -9.97
N PRO A 130 -16.84 1.66 -10.24
CA PRO A 130 -17.32 1.26 -11.57
C PRO A 130 -16.88 2.19 -12.71
N ALA A 131 -16.79 3.49 -12.44
CA ALA A 131 -16.32 4.48 -13.42
C ALA A 131 -14.85 4.29 -13.87
N SER A 132 -14.04 3.58 -13.08
CA SER A 132 -12.62 3.36 -13.36
C SER A 132 -12.34 2.00 -14.03
N THR A 133 -13.39 1.27 -14.44
CA THR A 133 -13.30 -0.11 -14.96
C THR A 133 -12.38 -0.22 -16.17
N GLU A 134 -12.50 0.67 -17.16
CA GLU A 134 -11.70 0.59 -18.38
C GLU A 134 -10.20 0.76 -18.09
N ARG A 135 -9.84 1.71 -17.23
CA ARG A 135 -8.44 1.93 -16.82
C ARG A 135 -7.90 0.71 -16.08
N ALA A 136 -8.68 0.15 -15.17
CA ALA A 136 -8.28 -1.04 -14.41
C ALA A 136 -8.09 -2.26 -15.33
N LEU A 137 -8.98 -2.47 -16.30
CA LEU A 137 -8.84 -3.57 -17.24
C LEU A 137 -7.59 -3.41 -18.13
N ARG A 138 -7.26 -2.19 -18.57
CA ARG A 138 -6.01 -1.93 -19.32
C ARG A 138 -4.76 -2.21 -18.49
N LEU A 139 -4.78 -1.83 -17.22
CA LEU A 139 -3.68 -2.11 -16.30
C LEU A 139 -3.54 -3.62 -16.02
N VAL A 140 -4.64 -4.32 -15.74
CA VAL A 140 -4.67 -5.78 -15.55
C VAL A 140 -4.18 -6.51 -16.79
N ASP A 141 -4.62 -6.08 -17.97
CA ASP A 141 -4.25 -6.68 -19.25
C ASP A 141 -2.76 -6.57 -19.53
N THR A 142 -2.23 -5.36 -19.37
CA THR A 142 -0.81 -5.09 -19.61
C THR A 142 0.05 -5.84 -18.59
N LEU A 143 -0.34 -5.85 -17.31
CA LEU A 143 0.35 -6.60 -16.27
C LEU A 143 0.36 -8.10 -16.58
N ALA A 144 -0.79 -8.68 -16.96
CA ALA A 144 -0.90 -10.10 -17.26
C ALA A 144 -0.09 -10.50 -18.50
N LYS A 145 -0.15 -9.70 -19.58
CA LYS A 145 0.67 -9.91 -20.78
C LYS A 145 2.16 -9.83 -20.46
N ALA A 146 2.58 -8.81 -19.71
CA ALA A 146 3.96 -8.64 -19.33
C ALA A 146 4.50 -9.80 -18.46
N CYS A 147 3.68 -10.33 -17.53
CA CYS A 147 4.02 -11.54 -16.79
C CYS A 147 4.15 -12.77 -17.71
N HIS A 148 3.20 -12.95 -18.63
CA HIS A 148 3.20 -14.06 -19.60
C HIS A 148 4.44 -14.03 -20.49
N GLU A 149 4.78 -12.88 -21.06
CA GLU A 149 5.95 -12.68 -21.93
C GLU A 149 7.27 -12.96 -21.20
N ARG A 150 7.31 -12.76 -19.87
CA ARG A 150 8.48 -13.04 -19.02
C ARG A 150 8.55 -14.50 -18.55
N GLY A 151 7.61 -15.35 -18.98
CA GLY A 151 7.54 -16.75 -18.62
C GLY A 151 7.08 -17.00 -17.18
N PHE A 152 6.43 -16.02 -16.54
CA PHE A 152 5.90 -16.21 -15.19
C PHE A 152 4.67 -17.12 -15.22
N GLU A 153 4.59 -18.04 -14.26
CA GLU A 153 3.47 -18.96 -14.15
C GLU A 153 2.29 -18.30 -13.43
N PHE A 154 1.07 -18.61 -13.83
CA PHE A 154 -0.14 -18.18 -13.12
C PHE A 154 -0.65 -19.32 -12.23
N CYS A 155 -0.98 -19.00 -10.98
CA CYS A 155 -1.56 -19.93 -10.03
C CYS A 155 -2.99 -19.49 -9.70
N GLU A 156 -3.97 -20.36 -9.99
CA GLU A 156 -5.37 -20.10 -9.65
C GLU A 156 -5.59 -19.88 -8.16
N GLY A 157 -6.49 -18.97 -7.85
CA GLY A 157 -6.94 -18.73 -6.48
C GLY A 157 -7.72 -19.92 -5.91
N LYS A 158 -7.74 -20.03 -4.60
CA LYS A 158 -8.55 -20.98 -3.84
C LYS A 158 -9.82 -20.27 -3.36
N ALA A 159 -10.98 -20.67 -3.90
CA ALA A 159 -12.26 -20.13 -3.50
C ALA A 159 -12.45 -20.21 -1.96
N GLY A 160 -12.91 -19.13 -1.34
CA GLY A 160 -13.10 -19.05 0.11
C GLY A 160 -11.82 -18.81 0.93
N SER A 161 -10.63 -18.86 0.33
CA SER A 161 -9.39 -18.50 1.01
C SER A 161 -9.31 -16.99 1.24
N ARG A 162 -8.96 -16.57 2.47
CA ARG A 162 -8.70 -15.15 2.77
C ARG A 162 -7.42 -14.63 2.13
N TYR A 163 -6.41 -15.50 1.99
CA TYR A 163 -5.05 -15.10 1.61
C TYR A 163 -4.68 -15.45 0.17
N SER A 164 -5.45 -16.34 -0.46
CA SER A 164 -5.17 -16.86 -1.80
C SER A 164 -6.44 -16.97 -2.65
N ALA A 165 -7.42 -16.09 -2.43
CA ALA A 165 -8.70 -16.11 -3.15
C ALA A 165 -8.58 -15.81 -4.64
N HIS A 166 -7.53 -15.10 -5.04
CA HIS A 166 -7.36 -14.52 -6.37
C HIS A 166 -6.15 -15.12 -7.08
N LEU A 167 -6.06 -14.87 -8.38
CA LEU A 167 -4.95 -15.33 -9.21
C LEU A 167 -3.63 -14.77 -8.69
N SER A 168 -2.64 -15.65 -8.58
CA SER A 168 -1.28 -15.31 -8.20
C SER A 168 -0.33 -15.53 -9.37
N VAL A 169 0.84 -14.90 -9.30
CA VAL A 169 1.96 -15.06 -10.24
C VAL A 169 3.09 -15.75 -9.50
N LYS A 170 3.61 -16.82 -10.06
CA LYS A 170 4.77 -17.55 -9.54
C LYS A 170 6.01 -17.18 -10.34
N VAL A 171 7.03 -16.70 -9.62
CA VAL A 171 8.30 -16.21 -10.14
C VAL A 171 9.41 -16.85 -9.32
N ASP A 172 10.33 -17.58 -9.96
CA ASP A 172 11.48 -18.23 -9.33
C ASP A 172 11.13 -19.01 -8.04
N GLY A 173 9.98 -19.70 -8.03
CA GLY A 173 9.48 -20.46 -6.89
C GLY A 173 8.69 -19.65 -5.83
N GLY A 174 8.76 -18.33 -5.87
CA GLY A 174 7.95 -17.43 -5.04
C GLY A 174 6.56 -17.17 -5.66
N VAL A 175 5.49 -17.27 -4.87
CA VAL A 175 4.11 -16.99 -5.30
C VAL A 175 3.64 -15.63 -4.78
N PHE A 176 3.22 -14.75 -5.67
CA PHE A 176 2.80 -13.39 -5.37
C PHE A 176 1.37 -13.14 -5.84
N SER A 177 0.57 -12.44 -5.05
CA SER A 177 -0.79 -12.04 -5.38
C SER A 177 -0.85 -10.53 -5.64
N PRO A 178 -0.76 -10.07 -6.90
CA PRO A 178 -0.93 -8.67 -7.23
C PRO A 178 -2.31 -8.17 -6.83
N SER A 179 -2.35 -6.97 -6.23
CA SER A 179 -3.59 -6.29 -5.88
C SER A 179 -3.60 -4.86 -6.40
N ILE A 180 -4.74 -4.44 -6.96
CA ILE A 180 -4.99 -3.09 -7.46
C ILE A 180 -6.15 -2.49 -6.66
N ASP A 181 -5.92 -1.36 -6.02
CA ASP A 181 -6.92 -0.67 -5.21
C ASP A 181 -7.05 0.79 -5.65
N GLU A 182 -8.27 1.24 -5.93
CA GLU A 182 -8.56 2.65 -6.14
C GLU A 182 -8.89 3.34 -4.82
N ARG A 183 -8.19 4.44 -4.55
CA ARG A 183 -8.48 5.28 -3.39
C ARG A 183 -9.85 5.95 -3.56
N MET A 184 -10.71 5.78 -2.56
CA MET A 184 -11.96 6.54 -2.46
C MET A 184 -11.79 7.78 -1.59
N ARG A 185 -12.29 8.92 -2.06
CA ARG A 185 -12.35 10.15 -1.26
C ARG A 185 -13.68 10.20 -0.52
N ARG A 186 -13.59 10.25 0.80
CA ARG A 186 -14.74 10.43 1.69
C ARG A 186 -15.24 11.87 1.62
N VAL A 187 -16.51 12.07 1.32
CA VAL A 187 -17.18 13.37 1.24
C VAL A 187 -18.45 13.37 2.08
N PRO A 188 -18.97 14.54 2.50
CA PRO A 188 -20.31 14.61 3.10
C PRO A 188 -21.34 14.04 2.13
N TYR A 189 -22.25 13.21 2.66
CA TYR A 189 -23.31 12.64 1.82
C TYR A 189 -24.29 13.74 1.39
N ARG A 190 -24.73 13.64 0.13
CA ARG A 190 -25.83 14.42 -0.42
C ARG A 190 -26.80 13.43 -1.03
N MET A 191 -28.09 13.60 -0.73
CA MET A 191 -29.13 12.80 -1.36
C MET A 191 -29.07 12.97 -2.87
N THR A 192 -29.22 11.87 -3.58
CA THR A 192 -29.43 11.86 -5.02
C THR A 192 -30.84 12.36 -5.35
N GLU A 193 -31.05 12.78 -6.60
CA GLU A 193 -32.38 13.21 -7.07
C GLU A 193 -33.42 12.10 -6.93
N ALA A 194 -33.03 10.85 -7.16
CA ALA A 194 -33.89 9.69 -6.97
C ALA A 194 -34.29 9.50 -5.50
N GLU A 195 -33.37 9.72 -4.56
CA GLU A 195 -33.63 9.66 -3.13
C GLU A 195 -34.51 10.82 -2.66
N LEU A 196 -34.27 12.04 -3.16
CA LEU A 196 -35.14 13.20 -2.93
C LEU A 196 -36.57 12.93 -3.43
N ALA A 197 -36.72 12.33 -4.61
CA ALA A 197 -38.02 11.95 -5.17
C ALA A 197 -38.74 10.84 -4.38
N ARG A 198 -38.00 9.96 -3.70
CA ARG A 198 -38.58 8.95 -2.79
C ARG A 198 -38.98 9.58 -1.47
N GLN A 199 -38.16 10.48 -0.96
CA GLN A 199 -38.46 11.23 0.25
C GLN A 199 -39.68 12.13 0.08
N SER A 200 -39.85 12.79 -1.07
CA SER A 200 -41.03 13.61 -1.38
C SER A 200 -42.32 12.79 -1.49
N LYS A 201 -42.21 11.49 -1.77
CA LYS A 201 -43.31 10.51 -1.73
C LYS A 201 -43.54 9.91 -0.32
N GLY A 202 -42.90 10.44 0.72
CA GLY A 202 -43.02 9.97 2.10
C GLY A 202 -42.34 8.62 2.39
N GLN A 203 -41.50 8.11 1.48
CA GLN A 203 -40.79 6.86 1.70
C GLN A 203 -39.58 7.08 2.62
N TYR A 204 -39.30 6.10 3.49
CA TYR A 204 -38.07 6.10 4.27
C TYR A 204 -36.84 6.01 3.36
N VAL A 205 -35.92 6.96 3.52
CA VAL A 205 -34.64 7.01 2.80
C VAL A 205 -33.52 7.02 3.84
N TYR A 206 -32.72 5.96 3.84
CA TYR A 206 -31.51 5.90 4.66
C TYR A 206 -30.51 6.96 4.17
N THR A 207 -30.07 7.82 5.09
CA THR A 207 -29.13 8.91 4.81
C THR A 207 -27.83 8.67 5.57
N PRO A 208 -26.81 8.07 4.94
CA PRO A 208 -25.52 7.93 5.60
C PRO A 208 -24.91 9.32 5.83
N ASN A 209 -24.06 9.46 6.83
CA ASN A 209 -23.39 10.74 7.10
C ASN A 209 -22.30 11.08 6.06
N ARG A 210 -21.95 10.11 5.20
CA ARG A 210 -20.76 10.13 4.34
C ARG A 210 -21.05 9.43 3.02
N ALA A 211 -20.51 9.97 1.94
CA ALA A 211 -20.42 9.33 0.63
C ALA A 211 -18.94 9.14 0.25
N TYR A 212 -18.70 8.31 -0.76
CA TYR A 212 -17.38 8.03 -1.29
C TYR A 212 -17.35 8.35 -2.78
N GLN A 213 -16.35 9.12 -3.20
CA GLN A 213 -16.14 9.45 -4.61
C GLN A 213 -14.85 8.80 -5.11
N PRO A 214 -14.84 8.27 -6.36
CA PRO A 214 -13.62 7.81 -6.99
C PRO A 214 -12.61 8.95 -7.09
N THR A 215 -11.35 8.64 -6.82
CA THR A 215 -10.26 9.60 -7.10
C THR A 215 -9.60 9.35 -8.44
N GLY A 216 -9.79 8.15 -9.01
CA GLY A 216 -8.95 7.66 -10.09
C GLY A 216 -7.49 7.51 -9.69
N GLU A 217 -7.13 7.47 -8.39
CA GLU A 217 -5.77 7.16 -7.94
C GLU A 217 -5.68 5.66 -7.60
N PHE A 218 -4.91 4.91 -8.38
CA PHE A 218 -4.68 3.49 -8.19
C PHE A 218 -3.45 3.23 -7.32
N THR A 219 -3.51 2.15 -6.55
CA THR A 219 -2.38 1.58 -5.82
C THR A 219 -2.22 0.13 -6.26
N LEU A 220 -1.06 -0.21 -6.83
CA LEU A 220 -0.67 -1.60 -7.08
C LEU A 220 0.20 -2.08 -5.93
N LYS A 221 -0.10 -3.27 -5.39
CA LYS A 221 0.65 -3.88 -4.29
C LYS A 221 0.99 -5.31 -4.60
N LEU A 222 2.19 -5.71 -4.20
CA LEU A 222 2.64 -7.09 -4.11
C LEU A 222 2.75 -7.49 -2.64
N ASP A 223 2.40 -8.74 -2.34
CA ASP A 223 2.52 -9.33 -1.01
C ASP A 223 3.98 -9.72 -0.67
N GLY A 224 4.29 -9.78 0.62
CA GLY A 224 5.61 -10.19 1.10
C GLY A 224 6.72 -9.14 0.98
N GLY A 225 6.39 -7.87 0.68
CA GLY A 225 7.38 -6.79 0.69
C GLY A 225 7.80 -6.31 2.08
N TYR A 226 6.95 -6.50 3.10
CA TYR A 226 7.27 -6.07 4.47
C TYR A 226 8.50 -6.81 5.01
N GLY A 227 9.52 -6.06 5.44
CA GLY A 227 10.78 -6.62 5.98
C GLY A 227 11.79 -7.09 4.92
N SER A 228 11.43 -7.08 3.63
CA SER A 228 12.34 -7.45 2.53
C SER A 228 13.28 -6.31 2.09
N GLY A 229 12.88 -5.06 2.34
CA GLY A 229 13.54 -3.88 1.77
C GLY A 229 13.22 -3.64 0.29
N VAL A 230 12.47 -4.54 -0.37
CA VAL A 230 12.09 -4.44 -1.79
C VAL A 230 10.84 -3.57 -1.95
N GLN A 231 10.77 -2.78 -3.01
CA GLN A 231 9.55 -2.05 -3.35
C GLN A 231 8.43 -3.02 -3.67
N SER A 232 7.32 -2.93 -2.94
CA SER A 232 6.14 -3.78 -3.19
C SER A 232 4.83 -2.98 -3.28
N LEU A 233 4.93 -1.65 -3.38
CA LEU A 233 3.79 -0.74 -3.44
C LEU A 233 4.09 0.43 -4.39
N TRP A 234 3.19 0.63 -5.34
CA TRP A 234 3.22 1.73 -6.30
C TRP A 234 1.88 2.44 -6.26
N LYS A 235 1.91 3.76 -6.20
CA LYS A 235 0.71 4.57 -6.08
C LYS A 235 0.72 5.66 -7.14
N ASP A 236 -0.43 5.91 -7.74
CA ASP A 236 -0.66 7.12 -8.50
C ASP A 236 -0.38 8.38 -7.67
N SER A 237 0.24 9.33 -8.34
CA SER A 237 0.41 10.69 -7.88
C SER A 237 0.04 11.67 -9.01
N ARG A 238 0.28 12.95 -8.77
CA ARG A 238 0.11 14.00 -9.79
C ARG A 238 1.14 13.89 -10.91
N HIS A 239 2.32 13.34 -10.62
CA HIS A 239 3.47 13.32 -11.52
C HIS A 239 3.81 11.92 -12.04
N GLN A 240 3.27 10.87 -11.40
CA GLN A 240 3.58 9.49 -11.74
C GLN A 240 2.33 8.63 -11.69
N LYS A 241 2.22 7.73 -12.65
CA LYS A 241 1.10 6.78 -12.76
C LYS A 241 1.60 5.36 -12.58
N VAL A 242 0.75 4.47 -12.07
CA VAL A 242 1.11 3.05 -11.89
C VAL A 242 1.47 2.41 -13.23
N GLU A 243 0.80 2.81 -14.31
CA GLU A 243 1.05 2.34 -15.68
C GLU A 243 2.50 2.54 -16.12
N THR A 244 3.17 3.61 -15.67
CA THR A 244 4.56 3.91 -16.05
C THR A 244 5.59 3.20 -15.16
N ARG A 245 5.14 2.39 -14.19
CA ARG A 245 6.00 1.69 -13.21
C ARG A 245 5.93 0.18 -13.34
N LEU A 246 5.32 -0.35 -14.42
CA LEU A 246 5.16 -1.79 -14.60
C LEU A 246 6.50 -2.52 -14.75
N ASN A 247 7.52 -1.91 -15.35
CA ASN A 247 8.87 -2.49 -15.37
C ASN A 247 9.43 -2.64 -13.95
N ASP A 248 9.27 -1.63 -13.09
CA ASP A 248 9.69 -1.72 -11.68
C ASP A 248 8.95 -2.83 -10.93
N VAL A 249 7.67 -3.07 -11.25
CA VAL A 249 6.89 -4.19 -10.70
C VAL A 249 7.52 -5.53 -11.08
N MET A 250 7.98 -5.69 -12.32
CA MET A 250 8.65 -6.93 -12.78
C MET A 250 9.98 -7.15 -12.06
N ILE A 251 10.79 -6.09 -11.90
CA ILE A 251 12.04 -6.13 -11.13
C ILE A 251 11.74 -6.55 -9.68
N SER A 252 10.76 -5.92 -9.06
CA SER A 252 10.36 -6.22 -7.69
C SER A 252 9.83 -7.64 -7.51
N LEU A 253 9.09 -8.20 -8.48
CA LEU A 253 8.63 -9.59 -8.42
C LEU A 253 9.81 -10.56 -8.31
N ARG A 254 10.84 -10.39 -9.15
CA ARG A 254 12.05 -11.24 -9.11
C ARG A 254 12.87 -11.00 -7.85
N ALA A 255 13.05 -9.75 -7.43
CA ALA A 255 13.76 -9.43 -6.18
C ALA A 255 13.05 -10.02 -4.94
N LEU A 256 11.71 -9.97 -4.90
CA LEU A 256 10.92 -10.60 -3.84
C LEU A 256 11.01 -12.13 -3.90
N ALA A 257 11.08 -12.72 -5.09
CA ALA A 257 11.25 -14.17 -5.25
C ALA A 257 12.59 -14.63 -4.66
N ALA A 258 13.68 -13.96 -5.03
CA ALA A 258 15.01 -14.21 -4.49
C ALA A 258 15.04 -14.06 -2.96
N TYR A 259 14.40 -13.00 -2.42
CA TYR A 259 14.28 -12.81 -0.98
C TYR A 259 13.55 -13.96 -0.28
N ARG A 260 12.44 -14.45 -0.84
CA ARG A 260 11.69 -15.57 -0.28
C ARG A 260 12.47 -16.88 -0.33
N LEU A 261 13.18 -17.13 -1.43
CA LEU A 261 14.02 -18.33 -1.58
C LEU A 261 15.14 -18.35 -0.55
N GLU A 262 15.85 -17.23 -0.38
CA GLU A 262 16.91 -17.09 0.63
C GLU A 262 16.35 -17.20 2.06
N GLY A 263 15.15 -16.67 2.30
CA GLY A 263 14.43 -16.81 3.57
C GLY A 263 14.08 -18.26 3.89
N ALA A 264 13.63 -19.03 2.91
CA ALA A 264 13.32 -20.45 3.04
C ALA A 264 14.57 -21.27 3.34
N ARG A 265 15.66 -21.07 2.58
CA ARG A 265 16.96 -21.72 2.82
C ARG A 265 17.47 -21.50 4.24
N LYS A 266 17.45 -20.26 4.72
CA LYS A 266 17.84 -19.91 6.10
C LYS A 266 16.92 -20.53 7.15
N ALA A 267 15.63 -20.73 6.83
CA ALA A 267 14.70 -21.38 7.75
C ALA A 267 14.98 -22.88 7.87
N GLU A 268 15.26 -23.56 6.74
CA GLU A 268 15.67 -24.97 6.71
C GLU A 268 16.98 -25.19 7.49
N GLU A 269 17.99 -24.35 7.26
CA GLU A 269 19.26 -24.40 8.01
C GLU A 269 19.06 -24.22 9.52
N ARG A 270 18.14 -23.32 9.94
CA ARG A 270 17.80 -23.13 11.36
C ARG A 270 17.08 -24.36 11.92
N GLN A 271 16.13 -24.92 11.18
CA GLN A 271 15.38 -26.10 11.62
C GLN A 271 16.31 -27.30 11.82
N ALA A 272 17.20 -27.57 10.85
CA ALA A 272 18.19 -28.64 10.96
C ALA A 272 19.10 -28.46 12.19
N ARG A 273 19.53 -27.22 12.49
CA ARG A 273 20.30 -26.93 13.72
C ARG A 273 19.48 -27.19 15.00
N TYR A 274 18.21 -26.81 15.01
CA TYR A 274 17.34 -27.09 16.16
C TYR A 274 17.14 -28.59 16.36
N ASP A 275 16.93 -29.35 15.29
CA ASP A 275 16.73 -30.80 15.36
C ASP A 275 17.97 -31.52 15.88
N ILE A 276 19.18 -31.14 15.42
CA ILE A 276 20.46 -31.65 15.95
C ILE A 276 20.59 -31.38 17.45
N ILE A 277 20.26 -30.17 17.90
CA ILE A 277 20.33 -29.79 19.34
C ILE A 277 19.31 -30.60 20.17
N GLN A 278 18.11 -30.84 19.64
CA GLN A 278 17.10 -31.64 20.34
C GLN A 278 17.49 -33.12 20.42
N GLN A 279 18.07 -33.68 19.34
CA GLN A 279 18.58 -35.05 19.33
C GLN A 279 19.69 -35.23 20.36
N ALA A 280 20.68 -34.32 20.38
CA ALA A 280 21.76 -34.34 21.37
C ALA A 280 21.27 -34.18 22.83
N ARG A 281 20.09 -33.57 23.05
CA ARG A 281 19.46 -33.48 24.38
C ARG A 281 18.64 -34.72 24.75
N ALA A 282 18.15 -35.48 23.78
CA ALA A 282 17.40 -36.71 24.01
C ALA A 282 18.31 -37.92 24.25
N ASP A 283 19.55 -37.88 23.75
CA ASP A 283 20.56 -38.92 23.92
C ASP A 283 21.41 -38.77 25.21
N CYS A 284 21.16 -37.72 26.01
CA CYS A 284 21.78 -37.46 27.32
C CYS A 284 20.82 -37.77 28.47
#